data_AF-A0AAX4P9I7-F1
#
_entry.id   AF-A0AAX4P9I7-F1
#
_cell.length_a   1.000
_cell.length_b   1.000
_cell.length_c   1.000
_cell.angle_alpha   90.00
_cell.angle_beta   90.00
_cell.angle_gamma   90.00
#
_symmetry.space_group_name_H-M   'P 1'
#
loop_
_entity.id
_entity.type
_entity.pdbx_description
1 polymer ?
#
loop_
_entity_poly.entity_id
_entity_poly.type
_entity_poly.pdbx_seq_one_letter_code
_entity_poly.pdbx_strand_id
1 'polypeptide(L)'
;MMAKRNTALVLLGLHALLALSAGAVDLCGPIITDTSVPAGEHTMSCQTFVKAGATLTIAPGATIKASTTASPAAALVVEQGGMINAAGTRNAPITFTADAPPAQLPARGLWGGVIVNGYAPTSHAGGVGEVEGLVGIPYGGTDPSDNSGVLQYVRIWYGGAVIGQDNEINGLTLAGVGDGTTVDHIEVAFNLDDGIELFGGTVNLKYIVVLFAGDDGIDTDHGYQGKIQFAFVMVGSGAGHHGAEMDSKTNGNIDAQPRSHPQLYNALFIGSNEAPQSASSDDQLPSIMRLREGTGGQFGNIIMTNVGNGPGVLINECGMESLVQDMSLATRYPDYLYFSQNNIINTPYVKEFISDEECMGVENGLNIDPELTNIPDDAAEEIVAFDPRPVAGGNAFKQVDAVPNDSFFTPVNFKGAFDADDLWISGWSWLSADGRIPAN
;
A
#
# COMPACT_ATOMS: atom_id res chain seq x y z
N MET A 1 30.77 -64.97 -19.77
CA MET A 1 30.60 -63.52 -19.58
C MET A 1 29.46 -63.05 -20.46
N MET A 2 28.30 -62.69 -19.90
CA MET A 2 27.37 -61.67 -20.41
C MET A 2 26.13 -61.63 -19.52
N ALA A 3 25.58 -60.43 -19.38
CA ALA A 3 25.02 -59.87 -18.17
C ALA A 3 23.55 -60.24 -17.88
N LYS A 4 23.22 -60.38 -16.58
CA LYS A 4 21.85 -60.32 -16.07
C LYS A 4 21.42 -58.85 -16.01
N ARG A 5 20.40 -58.47 -16.78
CA ARG A 5 19.68 -57.21 -16.61
C ARG A 5 18.64 -57.40 -15.50
N ASN A 6 18.81 -56.70 -14.39
CA ASN A 6 17.76 -56.50 -13.39
C ASN A 6 16.83 -55.39 -13.88
N THR A 7 15.56 -55.73 -14.11
CA THR A 7 14.50 -54.74 -14.33
C THR A 7 13.85 -54.49 -12.97
N ALA A 8 14.17 -53.36 -12.33
CA ALA A 8 13.44 -52.90 -11.15
C ALA A 8 12.17 -52.19 -11.62
N LEU A 9 11.01 -52.78 -11.29
CA LEU A 9 9.71 -52.18 -11.48
C LEU A 9 9.53 -51.14 -10.35
N VAL A 10 9.72 -49.86 -10.64
CA VAL A 10 9.40 -48.77 -9.71
C VAL A 10 7.89 -48.56 -9.77
N LEU A 11 7.19 -49.01 -8.74
CA LEU A 11 5.77 -48.73 -8.54
C LEU A 11 5.67 -47.27 -8.05
N LEU A 12 5.36 -46.34 -8.96
CA LEU A 12 4.99 -44.98 -8.57
C LEU A 12 3.60 -45.04 -7.91
N GLY A 13 3.58 -45.08 -6.58
CA GLY A 13 2.36 -44.92 -5.81
C GLY A 13 1.89 -43.48 -5.89
N LEU A 14 0.93 -43.21 -6.77
CA LEU A 14 0.19 -41.96 -6.85
C LEU A 14 -0.63 -41.80 -5.55
N HIS A 15 -0.04 -41.18 -4.53
CA HIS A 15 -0.80 -40.72 -3.37
C HIS A 15 -1.54 -39.45 -3.80
N ALA A 16 -2.74 -39.62 -4.34
CA ALA A 16 -3.71 -38.55 -4.38
C ALA A 16 -4.00 -38.17 -2.92
N LEU A 17 -3.42 -37.06 -2.48
CA LEU A 17 -3.82 -36.40 -1.26
C LEU A 17 -5.27 -35.94 -1.50
N LEU A 18 -6.25 -36.70 -1.01
CA LEU A 18 -7.60 -36.17 -0.87
C LEU A 18 -7.49 -35.05 0.16
N ALA A 19 -7.43 -33.80 -0.31
CA ALA A 19 -7.77 -32.66 0.52
C ALA A 19 -9.23 -32.84 0.92
N LEU A 20 -9.47 -33.29 2.16
CA LEU A 20 -10.77 -33.04 2.79
C LEU A 20 -10.97 -31.52 2.73
N SER A 21 -12.08 -31.07 2.15
CA SER A 21 -12.49 -29.67 2.30
C SER A 21 -12.71 -29.42 3.79
N ALA A 22 -11.75 -28.78 4.44
CA ALA A 22 -12.02 -28.16 5.72
C ALA A 22 -13.22 -27.21 5.53
N GLY A 23 -14.18 -27.26 6.46
CA GLY A 23 -15.42 -26.51 6.33
C GLY A 23 -15.17 -25.00 6.19
N ALA A 24 -16.12 -24.29 5.59
CA ALA A 24 -16.08 -22.84 5.55
C ALA A 24 -15.96 -22.27 6.97
N VAL A 25 -14.99 -21.38 7.19
CA VAL A 25 -14.80 -20.62 8.43
C VAL A 25 -15.59 -19.32 8.33
N ASP A 26 -16.24 -18.95 9.43
CA ASP A 26 -16.81 -17.61 9.62
C ASP A 26 -15.99 -16.88 10.68
N LEU A 27 -15.40 -15.75 10.28
CA LEU A 27 -14.65 -14.85 11.16
C LEU A 27 -15.61 -13.85 11.80
N CYS A 28 -15.74 -13.89 13.12
CA CYS A 28 -16.51 -12.91 13.87
C CYS A 28 -16.11 -12.92 15.35
N GLY A 29 -15.90 -11.72 15.92
CA GLY A 29 -15.57 -11.54 17.33
C GLY A 29 -14.12 -11.86 17.67
N PRO A 30 -13.83 -12.14 18.96
CA PRO A 30 -12.46 -12.31 19.42
C PRO A 30 -11.88 -13.68 19.06
N ILE A 31 -10.69 -13.68 18.44
CA ILE A 31 -9.82 -14.83 18.25
C ILE A 31 -8.80 -14.84 19.40
N ILE A 32 -9.04 -15.71 20.38
CA ILE A 32 -8.22 -15.83 21.60
C ILE A 32 -7.28 -17.05 21.60
N THR A 33 -7.37 -17.87 20.56
CA THR A 33 -6.49 -19.03 20.33
C THR A 33 -6.16 -19.09 18.86
N ASP A 34 -5.02 -19.69 18.53
CA ASP A 34 -4.60 -19.89 17.14
C ASP A 34 -5.74 -20.48 16.29
N THR A 35 -6.03 -19.81 15.19
CA THR A 35 -7.15 -20.12 14.30
C THR A 35 -6.63 -20.21 12.87
N SER A 36 -7.07 -21.22 12.13
CA SER A 36 -6.66 -21.44 10.75
C SER A 36 -7.84 -21.34 9.80
N VAL A 37 -7.69 -20.54 8.76
CA VAL A 37 -8.61 -20.42 7.62
C VAL A 37 -7.99 -21.21 6.46
N PRO A 38 -8.64 -22.29 5.98
CA PRO A 38 -8.11 -23.09 4.86
C PRO A 38 -8.21 -22.34 3.53
N ALA A 39 -7.74 -22.97 2.45
CA ALA A 39 -7.98 -22.44 1.10
C ALA A 39 -9.46 -22.63 0.72
N GLY A 40 -10.00 -21.71 -0.09
CA GLY A 40 -11.42 -21.71 -0.48
C GLY A 40 -12.18 -20.49 0.04
N GLU A 41 -13.51 -20.53 -0.11
CA GLU A 41 -14.37 -19.40 0.26
C GLU A 41 -14.80 -19.46 1.74
N HIS A 42 -14.71 -18.30 2.39
CA HIS A 42 -14.96 -18.07 3.81
C HIS A 42 -15.70 -16.75 4.00
N THR A 43 -16.27 -16.55 5.18
CA THR A 43 -17.01 -15.33 5.50
C THR A 43 -16.37 -14.58 6.66
N MET A 44 -16.60 -13.27 6.71
CA MET A 44 -16.38 -12.46 7.89
C MET A 44 -17.68 -11.72 8.21
N SER A 45 -18.47 -12.27 9.12
CA SER A 45 -19.83 -11.79 9.40
C SER A 45 -19.87 -10.56 10.32
N CYS A 46 -18.79 -10.27 11.06
CA CYS A 46 -18.67 -9.10 11.91
C CYS A 46 -17.20 -8.68 12.11
N GLN A 47 -16.95 -7.62 12.89
CA GLN A 47 -15.59 -7.27 13.31
C GLN A 47 -14.91 -8.46 14.02
N THR A 48 -13.71 -8.79 13.55
CA THR A 48 -12.91 -9.90 14.03
C THR A 48 -11.63 -9.37 14.66
N PHE A 49 -11.34 -9.78 15.88
CA PHE A 49 -10.22 -9.26 16.67
C PHE A 49 -9.22 -10.38 16.99
N VAL A 50 -8.03 -10.34 16.40
CA VAL A 50 -6.94 -11.26 16.76
C VAL A 50 -6.29 -10.73 18.04
N LYS A 51 -6.54 -11.41 19.16
CA LYS A 51 -6.11 -10.97 20.48
C LYS A 51 -4.65 -11.34 20.75
N ALA A 52 -4.06 -10.66 21.74
CA ALA A 52 -2.72 -10.94 22.23
C ALA A 52 -2.50 -12.44 22.51
N GLY A 53 -1.43 -13.00 21.94
CA GLY A 53 -1.05 -14.40 22.08
C GLY A 53 -1.77 -15.38 21.13
N ALA A 54 -2.66 -14.90 20.26
CA ALA A 54 -3.29 -15.71 19.21
C ALA A 54 -2.74 -15.36 17.83
N THR A 55 -2.69 -16.38 16.95
CA THR A 55 -2.34 -16.23 15.55
C THR A 55 -3.51 -16.60 14.64
N LEU A 56 -3.90 -15.69 13.74
CA LEU A 56 -4.79 -16.00 12.62
C LEU A 56 -3.94 -16.42 11.42
N THR A 57 -3.99 -17.70 11.05
CA THR A 57 -3.30 -18.23 9.86
C THR A 57 -4.29 -18.40 8.72
N ILE A 58 -4.01 -17.79 7.56
CA ILE A 58 -4.87 -17.86 6.37
C ILE A 58 -4.07 -18.55 5.27
N ALA A 59 -4.57 -19.67 4.77
CA ALA A 59 -3.88 -20.45 3.77
C ALA A 59 -3.90 -19.77 2.38
N PRO A 60 -2.86 -19.96 1.54
CA PRO A 60 -2.86 -19.51 0.15
C PRO A 60 -4.14 -19.92 -0.60
N GLY A 61 -4.71 -18.99 -1.38
CA GLY A 61 -5.94 -19.22 -2.14
C GLY A 61 -7.23 -19.14 -1.31
N ALA A 62 -7.17 -18.70 -0.05
CA ALA A 62 -8.37 -18.34 0.70
C ALA A 62 -9.01 -17.05 0.13
N THR A 63 -10.34 -17.04 0.08
CA THR A 63 -11.15 -15.85 -0.20
C THR A 63 -12.08 -15.61 0.99
N ILE A 64 -11.95 -14.45 1.63
CA ILE A 64 -12.75 -14.05 2.79
C ILE A 64 -13.73 -12.97 2.33
N LYS A 65 -15.03 -13.28 2.40
CA LYS A 65 -16.12 -12.40 2.01
C LYS A 65 -16.71 -11.71 3.25
N ALA A 66 -16.46 -10.41 3.38
CA ALA A 66 -16.90 -9.60 4.50
C ALA A 66 -18.35 -9.14 4.35
N SER A 67 -19.12 -9.18 5.44
CA SER A 67 -20.52 -8.76 5.44
C SER A 67 -20.66 -7.28 5.12
N THR A 68 -21.53 -6.97 4.15
CA THR A 68 -21.90 -5.60 3.76
C THR A 68 -23.02 -4.98 4.60
N THR A 69 -23.49 -5.72 5.61
CA THR A 69 -24.64 -5.34 6.44
C THR A 69 -24.34 -5.38 7.94
N ALA A 70 -23.10 -5.70 8.33
CA ALA A 70 -22.67 -5.68 9.73
C ALA A 70 -22.68 -4.24 10.28
N SER A 71 -22.99 -4.11 11.57
CA SER A 71 -22.94 -2.84 12.30
C SER A 71 -22.40 -3.08 13.72
N PRO A 72 -21.19 -2.61 14.07
CA PRO A 72 -20.21 -1.93 13.19
C PRO A 72 -19.81 -2.76 11.96
N ALA A 73 -19.33 -2.11 10.90
CA ALA A 73 -18.98 -2.80 9.65
C ALA A 73 -17.94 -3.91 9.90
N ALA A 74 -18.03 -5.00 9.13
CA ALA A 74 -17.12 -6.13 9.29
C ALA A 74 -15.69 -5.69 8.93
N ALA A 75 -14.72 -5.96 9.81
CA ALA A 75 -13.33 -5.60 9.65
C ALA A 75 -12.44 -6.64 10.32
N LEU A 76 -11.21 -6.83 9.82
CA LEU A 76 -10.21 -7.65 10.49
C LEU A 76 -9.26 -6.75 11.26
N VAL A 77 -9.20 -6.92 12.58
CA VAL A 77 -8.34 -6.13 13.48
C VAL A 77 -7.36 -7.08 14.17
N VAL A 78 -6.07 -6.92 13.89
CA VAL A 78 -5.00 -7.55 14.65
C VAL A 78 -4.62 -6.58 15.77
N GLU A 79 -4.89 -6.95 17.01
CA GLU A 79 -4.53 -6.13 18.18
C GLU A 79 -3.07 -6.33 18.54
N GLN A 80 -2.52 -5.38 19.30
CA GLN A 80 -1.20 -5.49 19.88
C GLN A 80 -0.95 -6.86 20.54
N GLY A 81 0.11 -7.55 20.09
CA GLY A 81 0.51 -8.89 20.54
C GLY A 81 -0.25 -10.06 19.89
N GLY A 82 -1.27 -9.78 19.07
CA GLY A 82 -1.84 -10.75 18.14
C GLY A 82 -1.00 -10.84 16.87
N MET A 83 -1.15 -11.92 16.11
CA MET A 83 -0.40 -12.11 14.85
C MET A 83 -1.29 -12.56 13.70
N ILE A 84 -0.97 -12.11 12.50
CA ILE A 84 -1.55 -12.62 11.25
C ILE A 84 -0.48 -13.35 10.42
N ASN A 85 -0.82 -14.52 9.91
CA ASN A 85 0.01 -15.24 8.94
C ASN A 85 -0.81 -15.49 7.68
N ALA A 86 -0.78 -14.52 6.77
CA ALA A 86 -1.42 -14.55 5.46
C ALA A 86 -0.33 -14.56 4.37
N ALA A 87 0.38 -15.69 4.27
CA ALA A 87 1.45 -15.89 3.31
C ALA A 87 0.92 -16.56 2.03
N GLY A 88 0.19 -15.80 1.22
CA GLY A 88 -0.25 -16.22 -0.11
C GLY A 88 0.90 -16.42 -1.09
N THR A 89 0.57 -16.76 -2.34
CA THR A 89 1.57 -16.86 -3.42
C THR A 89 1.04 -16.23 -4.69
N ARG A 90 1.92 -15.91 -5.65
CA ARG A 90 1.52 -15.44 -6.99
C ARG A 90 0.41 -16.29 -7.63
N ASN A 91 0.48 -17.61 -7.49
CA ASN A 91 -0.49 -18.54 -8.10
C ASN A 91 -1.72 -18.81 -7.21
N ALA A 92 -1.70 -18.39 -5.95
CA ALA A 92 -2.76 -18.58 -4.98
C ALA A 92 -2.76 -17.42 -3.98
N PRO A 93 -3.09 -16.19 -4.43
CA PRO A 93 -3.17 -15.03 -3.55
C PRO A 93 -4.31 -15.22 -2.54
N ILE A 94 -4.18 -14.56 -1.40
CA ILE A 94 -5.27 -14.47 -0.40
C ILE A 94 -6.09 -13.24 -0.75
N THR A 95 -7.42 -13.38 -0.78
CA THR A 95 -8.32 -12.27 -1.15
C THR A 95 -9.28 -11.95 -0.02
N PHE A 96 -9.28 -10.72 0.46
CA PHE A 96 -10.35 -10.14 1.27
C PHE A 96 -11.24 -9.29 0.36
N THR A 97 -12.55 -9.52 0.40
CA THR A 97 -13.51 -8.85 -0.49
C THR A 97 -14.87 -8.72 0.18
N ALA A 98 -15.78 -7.95 -0.42
CA ALA A 98 -17.15 -7.80 0.06
C ALA A 98 -18.03 -9.01 -0.32
N ASP A 99 -18.96 -9.39 0.57
CA ASP A 99 -20.05 -10.31 0.26
C ASP A 99 -21.16 -9.58 -0.51
N ALA A 100 -20.83 -9.14 -1.72
CA ALA A 100 -21.71 -8.40 -2.61
C ALA A 100 -21.91 -9.14 -3.93
N PRO A 101 -23.11 -9.06 -4.54
CA PRO A 101 -23.32 -9.56 -5.90
C PRO A 101 -22.56 -8.69 -6.92
N PRO A 102 -22.16 -9.24 -8.09
CA PRO A 102 -21.43 -8.50 -9.12
C PRO A 102 -22.11 -7.21 -9.59
N ALA A 103 -23.45 -7.13 -9.53
CA ALA A 103 -24.20 -5.93 -9.90
C ALA A 103 -23.99 -4.74 -8.94
N GLN A 104 -23.40 -4.96 -7.77
CA GLN A 104 -23.01 -3.93 -6.81
C GLN A 104 -21.52 -3.62 -6.89
N LEU A 105 -20.71 -4.37 -7.63
CA LEU A 105 -19.29 -4.10 -7.77
C LEU A 105 -19.05 -3.22 -9.01
N PRO A 106 -18.10 -2.27 -8.97
CA PRO A 106 -17.11 -2.04 -7.91
C PRO A 106 -17.51 -0.96 -6.87
N ALA A 107 -18.71 -1.02 -6.27
CA ALA A 107 -19.02 -0.12 -5.16
C ALA A 107 -18.02 -0.27 -4.01
N ARG A 108 -17.72 0.86 -3.39
CA ARG A 108 -16.71 1.04 -2.35
C ARG A 108 -17.37 1.13 -0.98
N GLY A 109 -16.60 1.02 0.08
CA GLY A 109 -17.09 1.20 1.45
C GLY A 109 -18.03 0.08 1.87
N LEU A 110 -17.84 -1.12 1.33
CA LEU A 110 -18.73 -2.25 1.57
C LEU A 110 -18.37 -3.02 2.84
N TRP A 111 -17.15 -2.86 3.37
CA TRP A 111 -16.69 -3.40 4.64
C TRP A 111 -15.48 -2.59 5.15
N GLY A 112 -15.03 -2.81 6.39
CA GLY A 112 -14.10 -1.92 7.07
C GLY A 112 -12.62 -2.04 6.69
N GLY A 113 -12.16 -3.13 6.06
CA GLY A 113 -10.74 -3.31 5.73
C GLY A 113 -9.94 -4.14 6.74
N VAL A 114 -8.61 -4.11 6.61
CA VAL A 114 -7.65 -4.87 7.44
C VAL A 114 -6.78 -3.90 8.23
N ILE A 115 -6.73 -4.10 9.55
CA ILE A 115 -6.00 -3.22 10.47
C ILE A 115 -5.04 -4.06 11.29
N VAL A 116 -3.78 -3.64 11.34
CA VAL A 116 -2.74 -4.28 12.15
C VAL A 116 -2.16 -3.27 13.12
N ASN A 117 -2.30 -3.53 14.42
CA ASN A 117 -1.80 -2.69 15.50
C ASN A 117 -0.56 -3.33 16.12
N GLY A 118 0.58 -2.65 16.04
CA GLY A 118 1.86 -3.12 16.58
C GLY A 118 2.38 -2.29 17.75
N TYR A 119 3.59 -2.63 18.21
CA TYR A 119 4.29 -2.00 19.34
C TYR A 119 5.42 -1.03 18.93
N ALA A 120 5.55 -0.68 17.66
CA ALA A 120 6.57 0.22 17.17
C ALA A 120 6.28 1.70 17.51
N PRO A 121 7.31 2.56 17.59
CA PRO A 121 7.15 3.95 18.01
C PRO A 121 6.24 4.77 17.10
N THR A 122 5.54 5.74 17.71
CA THR A 122 4.71 6.74 17.04
C THR A 122 5.00 8.12 17.63
N SER A 123 4.53 9.18 16.98
CA SER A 123 4.67 10.56 17.45
C SER A 123 3.61 10.98 18.48
N HIS A 124 2.70 10.06 18.88
CA HIS A 124 1.70 10.35 19.89
C HIS A 124 2.32 10.67 21.24
N ALA A 125 1.66 11.55 22.00
CA ALA A 125 2.09 11.86 23.36
C ALA A 125 1.99 10.59 24.23
N GLY A 126 3.12 10.11 24.74
CA GLY A 126 3.20 8.84 25.47
C GLY A 126 3.41 7.61 24.58
N GLY A 127 3.53 7.78 23.26
CA GLY A 127 3.88 6.74 22.28
C GLY A 127 2.75 5.78 21.93
N VAL A 128 1.51 6.10 22.31
CA VAL A 128 0.34 5.25 22.11
C VAL A 128 -0.81 6.08 21.52
N GLY A 129 -1.41 5.56 20.45
CA GLY A 129 -2.61 6.12 19.81
C GLY A 129 -3.70 5.07 19.68
N GLU A 130 -4.84 5.47 19.12
CA GLU A 130 -5.92 4.57 18.69
C GLU A 130 -6.21 4.85 17.22
N VAL A 131 -6.42 3.79 16.44
CA VAL A 131 -6.90 3.96 15.06
C VAL A 131 -8.31 4.51 15.13
N GLU A 132 -8.61 5.44 14.23
CA GLU A 132 -9.90 6.08 14.16
C GLU A 132 -11.04 5.05 14.08
N GLY A 133 -12.07 5.19 14.93
CA GLY A 133 -13.20 4.27 14.99
C GLY A 133 -12.97 2.98 15.81
N LEU A 134 -11.75 2.71 16.28
CA LEU A 134 -11.42 1.57 17.16
C LEU A 134 -11.19 1.95 18.62
N VAL A 135 -12.24 2.43 19.29
CA VAL A 135 -12.18 2.89 20.68
C VAL A 135 -11.65 1.82 21.64
N GLY A 136 -10.59 2.15 22.38
CA GLY A 136 -9.98 1.27 23.38
C GLY A 136 -9.10 0.16 22.82
N ILE A 137 -8.74 0.24 21.54
CA ILE A 137 -7.80 -0.68 20.87
C ILE A 137 -6.51 0.09 20.54
N PRO A 138 -5.49 0.04 21.42
CA PRO A 138 -4.29 0.85 21.25
C PRO A 138 -3.35 0.30 20.18
N TYR A 139 -2.57 1.20 19.59
CA TYR A 139 -1.35 0.89 18.84
C TYR A 139 -0.19 1.77 19.31
N GLY A 140 1.03 1.40 18.91
CA GLY A 140 2.23 2.14 19.23
C GLY A 140 2.92 1.67 20.51
N GLY A 141 4.21 1.97 20.63
CA GLY A 141 5.00 1.57 21.78
C GLY A 141 6.46 1.93 21.62
N THR A 142 7.35 1.03 22.02
CA THR A 142 8.80 1.26 22.04
C THR A 142 9.61 0.22 21.28
N ASP A 143 8.95 -0.73 20.60
CA ASP A 143 9.62 -1.83 19.90
C ASP A 143 9.60 -1.62 18.38
N PRO A 144 10.60 -0.94 17.80
CA PRO A 144 10.68 -0.79 16.35
C PRO A 144 10.81 -2.14 15.63
N SER A 145 11.26 -3.19 16.31
CA SER A 145 11.40 -4.53 15.73
C SER A 145 10.17 -5.42 15.98
N ASP A 146 9.05 -4.85 16.41
CA ASP A 146 7.81 -5.59 16.62
C ASP A 146 7.43 -6.41 15.38
N ASN A 147 6.88 -7.60 15.61
CA ASN A 147 6.49 -8.52 14.57
C ASN A 147 5.03 -8.92 14.75
N SER A 148 4.16 -8.32 13.94
CA SER A 148 2.73 -8.61 13.88
C SER A 148 2.41 -9.72 12.85
N GLY A 149 3.42 -10.28 12.19
CA GLY A 149 3.33 -11.46 11.34
C GLY A 149 3.68 -11.21 9.86
N VAL A 150 2.89 -11.80 8.96
CA VAL A 150 3.15 -11.85 7.51
C VAL A 150 1.88 -11.55 6.73
N LEU A 151 1.98 -10.59 5.81
CA LEU A 151 1.03 -10.31 4.73
C LEU A 151 1.82 -10.45 3.42
N GLN A 152 1.57 -11.52 2.66
CA GLN A 152 2.23 -11.75 1.38
C GLN A 152 1.28 -12.22 0.29
N TYR A 153 1.31 -11.59 -0.89
CA TYR A 153 0.34 -11.86 -1.99
C TYR A 153 -1.10 -11.77 -1.48
N VAL A 154 -1.44 -10.64 -0.86
CA VAL A 154 -2.75 -10.36 -0.29
C VAL A 154 -3.44 -9.29 -1.14
N ARG A 155 -4.71 -9.53 -1.46
CA ARG A 155 -5.61 -8.61 -2.15
C ARG A 155 -6.70 -8.15 -1.18
N ILE A 156 -6.96 -6.85 -1.12
CA ILE A 156 -7.98 -6.26 -0.24
C ILE A 156 -8.85 -5.34 -1.11
N TRP A 157 -10.10 -5.73 -1.30
CA TRP A 157 -10.98 -5.04 -2.25
C TRP A 157 -12.27 -4.53 -1.61
N TYR A 158 -12.77 -3.38 -2.09
CA TYR A 158 -14.09 -2.81 -1.74
C TYR A 158 -14.24 -2.41 -0.26
N GLY A 159 -13.13 -2.11 0.41
CA GLY A 159 -13.09 -1.69 1.80
C GLY A 159 -13.50 -0.23 2.02
N GLY A 160 -13.24 0.26 3.22
CA GLY A 160 -13.41 1.65 3.64
C GLY A 160 -14.79 2.05 4.14
N ALA A 161 -15.55 1.09 4.68
CA ALA A 161 -16.79 1.40 5.37
C ALA A 161 -16.51 2.12 6.70
N VAL A 162 -17.36 3.10 7.01
CA VAL A 162 -17.46 3.70 8.34
C VAL A 162 -17.68 2.63 9.41
N ILE A 163 -16.76 2.52 10.38
CA ILE A 163 -16.91 1.61 11.54
C ILE A 163 -17.24 2.34 12.84
N GLY A 164 -17.13 3.67 12.86
CA GLY A 164 -17.38 4.54 14.01
C GLY A 164 -18.21 5.77 13.64
N GLN A 165 -18.57 6.62 14.59
CA GLN A 165 -19.26 7.88 14.25
C GLN A 165 -18.25 8.83 13.61
N ASP A 166 -18.51 9.27 12.37
CA ASP A 166 -17.71 10.23 11.60
C ASP A 166 -16.27 9.77 11.27
N ASN A 167 -16.09 8.44 11.15
CA ASN A 167 -14.79 7.76 11.11
C ASN A 167 -14.77 6.62 10.08
N GLU A 168 -14.33 6.91 8.86
CA GLU A 168 -13.96 5.96 7.82
C GLU A 168 -12.67 5.19 8.19
N ILE A 169 -12.38 4.06 7.52
CA ILE A 169 -11.08 3.36 7.66
C ILE A 169 -10.52 3.05 6.29
N ASN A 170 -9.24 2.74 6.25
CA ASN A 170 -8.49 2.48 5.03
C ASN A 170 -8.50 1.00 4.64
N GLY A 171 -8.08 0.71 3.41
CA GLY A 171 -8.07 -0.66 2.91
C GLY A 171 -7.13 -1.55 3.73
N LEU A 172 -5.89 -1.09 3.89
CA LEU A 172 -4.92 -1.64 4.82
C LEU A 172 -4.35 -0.55 5.73
N THR A 173 -4.67 -0.63 7.02
CA THR A 173 -4.06 0.24 8.04
C THR A 173 -2.96 -0.53 8.78
N LEU A 174 -1.76 0.06 8.82
CA LEU A 174 -0.62 -0.45 9.58
C LEU A 174 -0.23 0.56 10.66
N ALA A 175 -0.77 0.37 11.87
CA ALA A 175 -0.63 1.32 12.96
C ALA A 175 0.44 0.85 13.97
N GLY A 176 1.54 1.58 14.07
CA GLY A 176 2.65 1.25 14.97
C GLY A 176 3.26 -0.12 14.68
N VAL A 177 3.26 -0.59 13.44
CA VAL A 177 3.79 -1.90 13.07
C VAL A 177 5.31 -1.83 12.93
N GLY A 178 6.02 -2.83 13.49
CA GLY A 178 7.48 -2.90 13.48
C GLY A 178 8.09 -3.53 12.21
N ASP A 179 9.38 -3.30 12.02
CA ASP A 179 10.16 -3.80 10.87
C ASP A 179 10.42 -5.32 10.90
N GLY A 180 10.04 -5.99 11.99
CA GLY A 180 9.98 -7.46 12.09
C GLY A 180 8.81 -8.07 11.31
N THR A 181 7.80 -7.26 10.96
CA THR A 181 6.62 -7.68 10.19
C THR A 181 6.92 -7.70 8.69
N THR A 182 6.48 -8.74 7.98
CA THR A 182 6.63 -8.83 6.52
C THR A 182 5.37 -8.34 5.81
N VAL A 183 5.51 -7.31 4.97
CA VAL A 183 4.45 -6.80 4.09
C VAL A 183 5.00 -6.72 2.66
N ASP A 184 4.59 -7.67 1.82
CA ASP A 184 5.20 -7.87 0.49
C ASP A 184 4.16 -8.37 -0.54
N HIS A 185 4.08 -7.78 -1.73
CA HIS A 185 3.02 -8.09 -2.71
C HIS A 185 1.61 -7.89 -2.12
N ILE A 186 1.27 -6.64 -1.84
CA ILE A 186 -0.06 -6.23 -1.39
C ILE A 186 -0.77 -5.50 -2.53
N GLU A 187 -2.04 -5.83 -2.75
CA GLU A 187 -2.93 -5.06 -3.60
C GLU A 187 -4.13 -4.57 -2.78
N VAL A 188 -4.40 -3.27 -2.82
CA VAL A 188 -5.66 -2.68 -2.38
C VAL A 188 -6.38 -2.11 -3.59
N ALA A 189 -7.68 -2.37 -3.73
CA ALA A 189 -8.45 -1.83 -4.85
C ALA A 189 -9.87 -1.43 -4.45
N PHE A 190 -10.38 -0.35 -5.06
CA PHE A 190 -11.75 0.12 -4.87
C PHE A 190 -12.09 0.40 -3.39
N ASN A 191 -11.12 0.92 -2.62
CA ASN A 191 -11.37 1.36 -1.25
C ASN A 191 -12.13 2.70 -1.28
N LEU A 192 -13.05 2.94 -0.35
CA LEU A 192 -13.78 4.23 -0.29
C LEU A 192 -12.89 5.35 0.20
N ASP A 193 -12.02 5.04 1.14
CA ASP A 193 -11.03 5.95 1.72
C ASP A 193 -9.64 5.60 1.16
N ASP A 194 -8.56 5.84 1.90
CA ASP A 194 -7.21 5.50 1.47
C ASP A 194 -7.01 4.02 1.17
N GLY A 195 -6.15 3.74 0.21
CA GLY A 195 -5.72 2.39 -0.09
C GLY A 195 -4.93 1.77 1.06
N ILE A 196 -3.80 2.40 1.39
CA ILE A 196 -2.91 1.97 2.46
C ILE A 196 -2.54 3.16 3.31
N GLU A 197 -2.71 3.03 4.61
CA GLU A 197 -2.40 4.10 5.56
C GLU A 197 -1.46 3.58 6.65
N LEU A 198 -0.41 4.35 6.93
CA LEU A 198 0.65 3.99 7.87
C LEU A 198 0.70 5.00 9.01
N PHE A 199 0.16 4.62 10.17
CA PHE A 199 0.23 5.43 11.38
C PHE A 199 1.44 5.09 12.23
N GLY A 200 2.49 5.89 12.15
CA GLY A 200 3.73 5.62 12.90
C GLY A 200 4.34 4.26 12.54
N GLY A 201 5.24 3.79 13.38
CA GLY A 201 5.90 2.50 13.19
C GLY A 201 7.06 2.53 12.20
N THR A 202 7.59 1.35 11.89
CA THR A 202 8.84 1.16 11.12
C THR A 202 8.73 0.03 10.10
N VAL A 203 7.55 -0.57 9.95
CA VAL A 203 7.28 -1.63 8.97
C VAL A 203 7.72 -1.22 7.58
N ASN A 204 8.28 -2.16 6.82
CA ASN A 204 8.69 -1.90 5.44
C ASN A 204 7.77 -2.62 4.47
N LEU A 205 7.46 -1.98 3.34
CA LEU A 205 6.49 -2.44 2.36
C LEU A 205 7.16 -2.60 0.99
N LYS A 206 7.06 -3.78 0.38
CA LYS A 206 7.66 -4.05 -0.94
C LYS A 206 6.65 -4.61 -1.92
N TYR A 207 6.67 -4.15 -3.17
CA TYR A 207 5.71 -4.56 -4.22
C TYR A 207 4.26 -4.26 -3.80
N ILE A 208 3.90 -2.98 -3.85
CA ILE A 208 2.61 -2.48 -3.40
C ILE A 208 1.79 -2.00 -4.59
N VAL A 209 0.53 -2.38 -4.65
CA VAL A 209 -0.42 -1.95 -5.67
C VAL A 209 -1.61 -1.28 -4.98
N VAL A 210 -1.97 -0.08 -5.43
CA VAL A 210 -3.22 0.56 -5.04
C VAL A 210 -3.97 1.01 -6.28
N LEU A 211 -5.21 0.54 -6.44
CA LEU A 211 -6.03 0.82 -7.61
C LEU A 211 -7.32 1.50 -7.18
N PHE A 212 -7.52 2.72 -7.64
CA PHE A 212 -8.78 3.42 -7.51
C PHE A 212 -9.21 3.47 -6.03
N ALA A 213 -8.35 4.02 -5.16
CA ALA A 213 -8.75 4.44 -3.82
C ALA A 213 -9.70 5.64 -3.93
N GLY A 214 -10.58 5.82 -2.94
CA GLY A 214 -11.60 6.89 -3.00
C GLY A 214 -11.09 8.18 -2.42
N ASP A 215 -10.05 8.09 -1.60
CA ASP A 215 -9.17 9.18 -1.24
C ASP A 215 -7.73 8.91 -1.72
N ASP A 216 -6.76 8.73 -0.81
CA ASP A 216 -5.36 8.63 -1.20
C ASP A 216 -4.89 7.20 -1.48
N GLY A 217 -3.92 7.08 -2.37
CA GLY A 217 -3.32 5.78 -2.67
C GLY A 217 -2.56 5.23 -1.47
N ILE A 218 -1.60 6.02 -0.99
CA ILE A 218 -0.74 5.71 0.15
C ILE A 218 -0.70 6.94 1.05
N ASP A 219 -1.14 6.79 2.29
CA ASP A 219 -1.06 7.81 3.33
C ASP A 219 -0.03 7.40 4.40
N THR A 220 0.72 8.37 4.92
CA THR A 220 1.49 8.18 6.14
C THR A 220 1.25 9.29 7.13
N ASP A 221 1.07 8.96 8.40
CA ASP A 221 0.98 9.95 9.48
C ASP A 221 1.62 9.41 10.77
N HIS A 222 1.54 10.15 11.86
CA HIS A 222 1.85 9.74 13.22
C HIS A 222 3.29 9.22 13.41
N GLY A 223 4.23 9.73 12.60
CA GLY A 223 5.65 9.52 12.77
C GLY A 223 6.22 8.30 12.07
N TYR A 224 5.60 7.83 10.97
CA TYR A 224 6.05 6.64 10.25
C TYR A 224 7.51 6.74 9.79
N GLN A 225 8.33 5.72 10.09
CA GLN A 225 9.77 5.68 9.83
C GLN A 225 10.19 4.61 8.82
N GLY A 226 9.23 3.93 8.19
CA GLY A 226 9.49 2.76 7.36
C GLY A 226 9.95 3.08 5.94
N LYS A 227 10.10 2.02 5.15
CA LYS A 227 10.59 2.07 3.76
C LYS A 227 9.59 1.44 2.82
N ILE A 228 9.48 2.00 1.62
CA ILE A 228 8.59 1.52 0.58
C ILE A 228 9.40 1.39 -0.72
N GLN A 229 9.35 0.21 -1.35
CA GLN A 229 9.96 0.02 -2.67
C GLN A 229 9.06 -0.75 -3.65
N PHE A 230 9.00 -0.30 -4.89
CA PHE A 230 8.13 -0.82 -5.95
C PHE A 230 6.65 -0.60 -5.62
N ALA A 231 6.22 0.65 -5.66
CA ALA A 231 4.83 1.05 -5.48
C ALA A 231 4.20 1.40 -6.82
N PHE A 232 3.05 0.81 -7.15
CA PHE A 232 2.25 1.13 -8.31
C PHE A 232 0.88 1.59 -7.88
N VAL A 233 0.56 2.86 -8.15
CA VAL A 233 -0.71 3.45 -7.77
C VAL A 233 -1.41 4.02 -8.98
N MET A 234 -2.67 3.64 -9.17
CA MET A 234 -3.59 4.26 -10.12
C MET A 234 -4.67 4.97 -9.32
N VAL A 235 -4.68 6.31 -9.34
CA VAL A 235 -5.74 7.10 -8.71
C VAL A 235 -7.03 6.95 -9.53
N GLY A 236 -6.90 7.12 -10.85
CA GLY A 236 -7.97 7.00 -11.82
C GLY A 236 -8.95 8.17 -11.88
N SER A 237 -9.89 8.15 -12.83
CA SER A 237 -10.96 9.16 -12.91
C SER A 237 -12.16 8.75 -12.05
N GLY A 238 -12.91 9.76 -11.62
CA GLY A 238 -14.22 9.55 -11.01
C GLY A 238 -14.20 9.17 -9.52
N ALA A 239 -13.01 9.03 -8.92
CA ALA A 239 -12.77 8.83 -7.49
C ALA A 239 -11.29 9.04 -7.17
N GLY A 240 -10.96 9.33 -5.91
CA GLY A 240 -9.59 9.45 -5.43
C GLY A 240 -9.07 10.88 -5.42
N HIS A 241 -7.98 11.09 -4.67
CA HIS A 241 -7.35 12.39 -4.47
C HIS A 241 -5.90 12.38 -4.92
N HIS A 242 -4.99 11.81 -4.14
CA HIS A 242 -3.58 11.71 -4.44
C HIS A 242 -3.15 10.26 -4.67
N GLY A 243 -2.08 10.10 -5.46
CA GLY A 243 -1.36 8.83 -5.50
C GLY A 243 -0.65 8.54 -4.18
N ALA A 244 -0.25 9.59 -3.47
CA ALA A 244 0.26 9.52 -2.12
C ALA A 244 0.07 10.85 -1.37
N GLU A 245 -0.34 10.77 -0.12
CA GLU A 245 -0.34 11.85 0.86
C GLU A 245 0.64 11.46 1.98
N MET A 246 1.44 12.42 2.45
CA MET A 246 2.50 12.17 3.42
C MET A 246 2.43 13.27 4.47
N ASP A 247 1.95 12.89 5.65
CA ASP A 247 1.69 13.75 6.79
C ASP A 247 2.63 13.41 7.96
N SER A 248 2.71 14.33 8.92
CA SER A 248 3.44 14.10 10.17
C SER A 248 2.79 14.73 11.39
N LYS A 249 1.76 15.56 11.25
CA LYS A 249 1.20 16.31 12.38
C LYS A 249 0.57 15.33 13.35
N THR A 250 0.82 15.53 14.62
CA THR A 250 0.19 14.69 15.64
C THR A 250 -0.30 15.55 16.77
N ASN A 251 -1.58 15.41 17.11
CA ASN A 251 -2.24 16.23 18.13
C ASN A 251 -2.06 17.74 17.87
N GLY A 252 -2.10 18.16 16.59
CA GLY A 252 -1.95 19.55 16.16
C GLY A 252 -0.52 20.10 16.13
N ASN A 253 0.50 19.26 16.36
CA ASN A 253 1.91 19.65 16.28
C ASN A 253 2.56 19.11 15.00
N ILE A 254 2.88 19.99 14.05
CA ILE A 254 3.59 19.66 12.79
C ILE A 254 5.07 19.31 12.99
N ASP A 255 5.62 19.56 14.18
CA ASP A 255 6.98 19.16 14.58
C ASP A 255 6.97 18.02 15.61
N ALA A 256 5.90 17.21 15.63
CA ALA A 256 5.83 16.04 16.50
C ALA A 256 6.97 15.05 16.18
N GLN A 257 7.43 14.31 17.20
CA GLN A 257 8.59 13.42 17.08
C GLN A 257 8.24 11.99 17.52
N PRO A 258 8.71 10.95 16.80
CA PRO A 258 9.50 11.06 15.56
C PRO A 258 8.67 11.66 14.41
N ARG A 259 9.27 12.56 13.62
CA ARG A 259 8.64 13.13 12.41
C ARG A 259 8.48 12.04 11.37
N SER A 260 7.33 11.92 10.70
CA SER A 260 7.16 10.96 9.60
C SER A 260 8.26 11.16 8.57
N HIS A 261 8.93 10.08 8.20
CA HIS A 261 10.06 10.08 7.28
C HIS A 261 10.03 8.80 6.43
N PRO A 262 9.00 8.65 5.59
CA PRO A 262 8.92 7.54 4.65
C PRO A 262 10.10 7.59 3.67
N GLN A 263 10.70 6.44 3.40
CA GLN A 263 11.69 6.29 2.33
C GLN A 263 11.04 5.56 1.16
N LEU A 264 10.52 6.31 0.19
CA LEU A 264 9.83 5.80 -0.98
C LEU A 264 10.77 5.83 -2.21
N TYR A 265 11.08 4.64 -2.71
CA TYR A 265 11.86 4.48 -3.94
C TYR A 265 11.14 3.62 -4.97
N ASN A 266 11.32 3.92 -6.26
CA ASN A 266 10.78 3.13 -7.37
C ASN A 266 9.24 3.08 -7.33
N ALA A 267 8.60 4.24 -7.50
CA ALA A 267 7.13 4.35 -7.52
C ALA A 267 6.64 4.83 -8.88
N LEU A 268 5.55 4.24 -9.37
CA LEU A 268 4.80 4.72 -10.53
C LEU A 268 3.41 5.14 -10.08
N PHE A 269 3.13 6.43 -10.19
CA PHE A 269 1.82 7.03 -9.94
C PHE A 269 1.17 7.41 -11.28
N ILE A 270 -0.02 6.90 -11.52
CA ILE A 270 -0.84 7.24 -12.68
C ILE A 270 -2.09 7.96 -12.19
N GLY A 271 -2.22 9.23 -12.54
CA GLY A 271 -3.40 10.03 -12.24
C GLY A 271 -4.49 9.92 -13.31
N SER A 272 -5.37 10.93 -13.30
CA SER A 272 -6.36 11.18 -14.34
C SER A 272 -6.26 12.62 -14.83
N ASN A 273 -6.80 12.86 -16.03
CA ASN A 273 -6.96 14.21 -16.57
C ASN A 273 -8.18 14.95 -16.00
N GLU A 274 -9.04 14.28 -15.24
CA GLU A 274 -10.19 14.86 -14.57
C GLU A 274 -9.80 15.49 -13.22
N ALA A 275 -10.69 16.35 -12.69
CA ALA A 275 -10.51 16.87 -11.34
C ALA A 275 -10.66 15.74 -10.30
N PRO A 276 -9.93 15.80 -9.15
CA PRO A 276 -10.10 14.87 -8.05
C PRO A 276 -11.56 14.75 -7.62
N GLN A 277 -11.95 13.54 -7.21
CA GLN A 277 -13.26 13.26 -6.63
C GLN A 277 -13.05 12.49 -5.32
N SER A 278 -12.34 13.14 -4.39
CA SER A 278 -12.01 12.60 -3.08
C SER A 278 -13.27 12.29 -2.25
N ALA A 279 -13.21 11.22 -1.47
CA ALA A 279 -14.16 10.94 -0.41
C ALA A 279 -14.01 11.94 0.77
N SER A 280 -12.79 12.42 1.02
CA SER A 280 -12.54 13.55 1.92
C SER A 280 -12.96 14.89 1.29
N SER A 281 -13.23 15.85 2.17
CA SER A 281 -13.64 17.21 1.81
C SER A 281 -12.70 18.29 2.33
N ASP A 282 -11.60 17.90 2.98
CA ASP A 282 -10.67 18.81 3.65
C ASP A 282 -9.70 19.50 2.67
N ASP A 283 -9.33 18.83 1.58
CA ASP A 283 -8.59 19.39 0.46
C ASP A 283 -9.20 18.98 -0.90
N GLN A 284 -9.08 19.86 -1.89
CA GLN A 284 -9.56 19.68 -3.26
C GLN A 284 -8.52 20.17 -4.29
N LEU A 285 -7.29 20.46 -3.85
CA LEU A 285 -6.21 20.86 -4.73
C LEU A 285 -5.70 19.64 -5.51
N PRO A 286 -5.66 19.69 -6.85
CA PRO A 286 -5.19 18.57 -7.63
C PRO A 286 -3.66 18.45 -7.52
N SER A 287 -3.17 17.30 -7.02
CA SER A 287 -1.79 16.88 -7.17
C SER A 287 -1.69 15.34 -7.16
N ILE A 288 -0.61 14.76 -7.66
CA ILE A 288 -0.41 13.30 -7.55
C ILE A 288 0.26 12.93 -6.24
N MET A 289 1.08 13.80 -5.69
CA MET A 289 1.72 13.58 -4.40
C MET A 289 1.58 14.84 -3.55
N ARG A 290 1.07 14.67 -2.35
CA ARG A 290 1.00 15.73 -1.35
C ARG A 290 1.96 15.43 -0.22
N LEU A 291 2.84 16.38 0.08
CA LEU A 291 3.82 16.30 1.14
C LEU A 291 3.52 17.43 2.11
N ARG A 292 2.93 17.12 3.26
CA ARG A 292 2.35 18.15 4.11
C ARG A 292 2.68 17.98 5.58
N GLU A 293 2.29 18.98 6.34
CA GLU A 293 2.20 18.88 7.80
C GLU A 293 3.51 18.50 8.50
N GLY A 294 4.60 19.04 7.95
CA GLY A 294 5.95 18.79 8.42
C GLY A 294 6.50 17.42 8.05
N THR A 295 5.96 16.70 7.07
CA THR A 295 6.54 15.41 6.69
C THR A 295 8.00 15.55 6.25
N GLY A 296 8.85 14.64 6.72
CA GLY A 296 10.18 14.43 6.17
C GLY A 296 10.15 13.41 5.05
N GLY A 297 11.28 12.74 4.81
CA GLY A 297 11.32 11.54 3.96
C GLY A 297 12.36 11.59 2.86
N GLN A 298 12.43 10.50 2.11
CA GLN A 298 13.25 10.38 0.91
C GLN A 298 12.40 9.86 -0.24
N PHE A 299 12.35 10.63 -1.33
CA PHE A 299 11.52 10.34 -2.49
C PHE A 299 12.39 10.30 -3.76
N GLY A 300 12.68 9.10 -4.25
CA GLY A 300 13.59 8.89 -5.39
C GLY A 300 13.13 7.82 -6.38
N ASN A 301 13.61 7.89 -7.61
CA ASN A 301 13.21 6.97 -8.69
C ASN A 301 11.68 6.90 -8.94
N ILE A 302 10.99 8.03 -8.82
CA ILE A 302 9.54 8.12 -9.01
C ILE A 302 9.20 8.53 -10.45
N ILE A 303 8.11 7.98 -10.98
CA ILE A 303 7.43 8.44 -12.20
C ILE A 303 6.01 8.84 -11.84
N MET A 304 5.61 10.05 -12.21
CA MET A 304 4.23 10.54 -12.19
C MET A 304 3.81 10.83 -13.63
N THR A 305 2.67 10.30 -14.04
CA THR A 305 2.06 10.59 -15.35
C THR A 305 0.57 10.78 -15.21
N ASN A 306 -0.05 11.39 -16.22
CA ASN A 306 -1.47 11.75 -16.20
C ASN A 306 -1.82 12.64 -15.00
N VAL A 307 -0.97 13.63 -14.75
CA VAL A 307 -1.04 14.56 -13.61
C VAL A 307 -2.20 15.58 -13.74
N GLY A 308 -3.08 15.42 -14.74
CA GLY A 308 -4.21 16.31 -14.99
C GLY A 308 -3.84 17.79 -15.08
N ASN A 309 -4.74 18.66 -14.61
CA ASN A 309 -4.58 20.12 -14.67
C ASN A 309 -3.88 20.72 -13.43
N GLY A 310 -3.25 19.90 -12.58
CA GLY A 310 -2.54 20.33 -11.37
C GLY A 310 -1.02 20.11 -11.42
N PRO A 311 -0.28 20.55 -10.39
CA PRO A 311 1.11 20.13 -10.20
C PRO A 311 1.21 18.61 -9.98
N GLY A 312 2.41 18.05 -10.20
CA GLY A 312 2.69 16.67 -9.78
C GLY A 312 2.79 16.56 -8.26
N VAL A 313 3.43 17.56 -7.64
CA VAL A 313 3.68 17.58 -6.20
C VAL A 313 3.14 18.87 -5.59
N LEU A 314 2.37 18.73 -4.52
CA LEU A 314 1.98 19.82 -3.64
C LEU A 314 2.74 19.69 -2.32
N ILE A 315 3.36 20.78 -1.85
CA ILE A 315 4.05 20.83 -0.56
C ILE A 315 3.47 21.96 0.29
N ASN A 316 2.81 21.64 1.40
CA ASN A 316 2.12 22.62 2.23
C ASN A 316 2.33 22.38 3.72
N GLU A 317 2.14 23.40 4.55
CA GLU A 317 2.22 23.28 6.02
C GLU A 317 3.56 22.70 6.55
N CYS A 318 4.68 23.16 5.99
CA CYS A 318 6.01 22.73 6.41
C CYS A 318 6.35 23.17 7.84
N GLY A 319 7.02 22.29 8.57
CA GLY A 319 7.54 22.53 9.90
C GLY A 319 9.00 22.97 9.87
N MET A 320 9.78 22.44 10.81
CA MET A 320 11.20 22.73 10.96
C MET A 320 12.12 21.84 10.11
N GLU A 321 11.56 20.89 9.36
CA GLU A 321 12.32 20.02 8.45
C GLU A 321 13.05 20.83 7.37
N SER A 322 14.26 20.39 7.02
CA SER A 322 14.97 20.98 5.88
C SER A 322 14.51 20.34 4.58
N LEU A 323 14.05 21.15 3.62
CA LEU A 323 13.70 20.68 2.27
C LEU A 323 14.94 20.71 1.38
N VAL A 324 15.31 19.56 0.81
CA VAL A 324 16.56 19.39 0.04
C VAL A 324 16.35 18.55 -1.22
N GLN A 325 17.12 18.84 -2.26
CA GLN A 325 17.21 17.98 -3.45
C GLN A 325 18.63 17.45 -3.71
N ASP A 326 19.57 17.81 -2.84
CA ASP A 326 20.91 17.23 -2.73
C ASP A 326 21.03 16.56 -1.36
N MET A 327 21.15 15.23 -1.34
CA MET A 327 21.27 14.46 -0.10
C MET A 327 22.45 14.87 0.78
N SER A 328 23.49 15.50 0.21
CA SER A 328 24.61 16.02 1.01
C SER A 328 24.26 17.23 1.86
N LEU A 329 23.11 17.88 1.57
CA LEU A 329 22.57 19.00 2.34
C LEU A 329 21.56 18.57 3.41
N ALA A 330 21.16 17.29 3.42
CA ALA A 330 20.26 16.75 4.44
C ALA A 330 20.87 16.95 5.84
N THR A 331 20.12 17.59 6.73
CA THR A 331 20.67 18.10 8.00
C THR A 331 20.74 17.00 9.07
N ARG A 332 19.59 16.51 9.51
CA ARG A 332 19.48 15.54 10.60
C ARG A 332 18.30 14.61 10.32
N TYR A 333 18.50 13.30 10.35
CA TYR A 333 17.41 12.33 10.36
C TYR A 333 16.61 12.41 11.68
N PRO A 334 15.27 12.41 11.67
CA PRO A 334 14.35 12.38 10.52
C PRO A 334 13.85 13.77 10.07
N ASP A 335 14.51 14.87 10.44
CA ASP A 335 14.07 16.26 10.19
C ASP A 335 14.53 16.83 8.84
N TYR A 336 14.33 16.07 7.75
CA TYR A 336 14.48 16.59 6.39
C TYR A 336 13.52 15.91 5.43
N LEU A 337 13.16 16.64 4.38
CA LEU A 337 12.42 16.14 3.22
C LEU A 337 13.38 16.19 2.03
N TYR A 338 13.75 15.01 1.52
CA TYR A 338 14.53 14.87 0.30
C TYR A 338 13.63 14.46 -0.86
N PHE A 339 13.62 15.28 -1.91
CA PHE A 339 12.95 14.93 -3.16
C PHE A 339 13.93 15.02 -4.33
N SER A 340 14.19 13.89 -4.98
CA SER A 340 15.14 13.83 -6.07
C SER A 340 14.72 14.66 -7.28
N GLN A 341 15.64 15.48 -7.80
CA GLN A 341 15.45 16.22 -9.07
C GLN A 341 15.35 15.27 -10.26
N ASN A 342 15.78 14.01 -10.10
CA ASN A 342 15.73 13.03 -11.17
C ASN A 342 14.34 12.42 -11.33
N ASN A 343 13.42 12.55 -10.37
CA ASN A 343 12.06 12.02 -10.52
C ASN A 343 11.39 12.56 -11.79
N ILE A 344 10.67 11.71 -12.53
CA ILE A 344 9.94 12.12 -13.73
C ILE A 344 8.54 12.56 -13.31
N ILE A 345 8.18 13.81 -13.63
CA ILE A 345 6.87 14.39 -13.37
C ILE A 345 6.30 14.86 -14.70
N ASN A 346 5.64 13.95 -15.41
CA ASN A 346 5.06 14.23 -16.73
C ASN A 346 3.71 14.92 -16.56
N THR A 347 3.73 16.25 -16.59
CA THR A 347 2.54 17.08 -16.40
C THR A 347 2.41 18.14 -17.50
N PRO A 348 1.21 18.36 -18.05
CA PRO A 348 0.95 19.48 -18.94
C PRO A 348 0.86 20.83 -18.19
N TYR A 349 0.84 20.80 -16.86
CA TYR A 349 0.76 22.00 -16.02
C TYR A 349 2.06 22.81 -16.07
N VAL A 350 1.95 24.10 -15.77
CA VAL A 350 3.05 25.07 -15.95
C VAL A 350 4.20 24.83 -14.96
N LYS A 351 3.93 24.14 -13.85
CA LYS A 351 4.91 23.82 -12.81
C LYS A 351 4.72 22.39 -12.31
N GLU A 352 5.81 21.68 -12.10
CA GLU A 352 5.81 20.35 -11.51
C GLU A 352 5.45 20.40 -10.02
N PHE A 353 5.76 21.52 -9.36
CA PHE A 353 5.56 21.76 -7.93
C PHE A 353 4.71 23.01 -7.67
N ILE A 354 3.87 22.93 -6.64
CA ILE A 354 3.35 24.08 -5.91
C ILE A 354 3.75 23.90 -4.45
N SER A 355 4.26 24.98 -3.84
CA SER A 355 4.65 24.99 -2.43
C SER A 355 4.15 26.24 -1.72
N ASP A 356 3.82 26.11 -0.44
CA ASP A 356 3.60 27.25 0.46
C ASP A 356 4.89 28.06 0.67
N GLU A 357 4.79 29.30 1.16
CA GLU A 357 5.93 30.21 1.31
C GLU A 357 6.99 29.67 2.31
N GLU A 358 6.55 28.92 3.32
CA GLU A 358 7.37 28.21 4.28
C GLU A 358 8.03 26.93 3.72
N CYS A 359 7.52 26.40 2.61
CA CYS A 359 7.90 25.11 2.02
C CYS A 359 8.91 25.23 0.86
N MET A 360 9.78 26.23 0.90
CA MET A 360 10.72 26.50 -0.19
C MET A 360 11.97 25.58 -0.11
N GLY A 361 12.46 25.12 -1.26
CA GLY A 361 13.72 24.33 -1.36
C GLY A 361 13.63 23.08 -2.23
N VAL A 362 12.43 22.59 -2.49
CA VAL A 362 12.13 21.49 -3.43
C VAL A 362 11.23 22.03 -4.53
N GLU A 363 11.79 22.20 -5.73
CA GLU A 363 11.11 22.89 -6.83
C GLU A 363 11.34 22.25 -8.20
N ASN A 364 12.14 21.18 -8.28
CA ASN A 364 12.58 20.63 -9.55
C ASN A 364 12.28 19.14 -9.69
N GLY A 365 11.85 18.75 -10.87
CA GLY A 365 11.73 17.37 -11.35
C GLY A 365 11.95 17.34 -12.87
N LEU A 366 12.06 16.15 -13.46
CA LEU A 366 12.17 15.99 -14.90
C LEU A 366 10.76 15.98 -15.52
N ASN A 367 10.35 17.10 -16.12
CA ASN A 367 9.12 17.14 -16.91
C ASN A 367 9.37 16.69 -18.34
N ILE A 368 9.35 15.38 -18.51
CA ILE A 368 9.57 14.66 -19.77
C ILE A 368 8.61 13.48 -19.83
N ASP A 369 8.31 13.03 -21.05
CA ASP A 369 7.60 11.77 -21.25
C ASP A 369 8.43 10.60 -20.64
N PRO A 370 7.89 9.80 -19.72
CA PRO A 370 8.57 8.64 -19.17
C PRO A 370 8.82 7.52 -20.19
N GLU A 371 8.19 7.59 -21.36
CA GLU A 371 8.24 6.58 -22.43
C GLU A 371 7.70 5.23 -21.93
N LEU A 372 6.54 5.25 -21.27
CA LEU A 372 5.79 4.04 -20.90
C LEU A 372 5.15 3.40 -22.15
N THR A 373 5.03 2.08 -22.16
CA THR A 373 4.68 1.31 -23.37
C THR A 373 3.29 1.67 -23.90
N ASN A 374 2.29 1.66 -23.03
CA ASN A 374 0.92 2.05 -23.38
C ASN A 374 0.16 2.41 -22.10
N ILE A 375 -0.04 3.71 -21.86
CA ILE A 375 -0.83 4.22 -20.72
C ILE A 375 -2.06 4.91 -21.29
N PRO A 376 -3.28 4.62 -20.79
CA PRO A 376 -4.45 5.40 -21.20
C PRO A 376 -4.32 6.83 -20.70
N ASP A 377 -4.89 7.79 -21.42
CA ASP A 377 -4.99 9.17 -20.91
C ASP A 377 -5.84 9.24 -19.64
N ASP A 378 -6.87 8.39 -19.57
CA ASP A 378 -7.74 8.25 -18.41
C ASP A 378 -7.70 6.83 -17.85
N ALA A 379 -6.99 6.67 -16.76
CA ALA A 379 -6.81 5.40 -16.06
C ALA A 379 -8.03 5.09 -15.18
N ALA A 380 -9.22 4.95 -15.77
CA ALA A 380 -10.46 4.70 -15.05
C ALA A 380 -10.67 3.21 -14.70
N GLU A 381 -11.68 2.91 -13.88
CA GLU A 381 -12.08 1.54 -13.53
C GLU A 381 -12.47 0.71 -14.77
N GLU A 382 -12.96 1.35 -15.84
CA GLU A 382 -13.37 0.66 -17.08
C GLU A 382 -12.23 0.40 -18.08
N ILE A 383 -10.99 0.78 -17.75
CA ILE A 383 -9.81 0.65 -18.62
C ILE A 383 -9.74 -0.72 -19.30
N VAL A 384 -9.69 -0.75 -20.63
CA VAL A 384 -9.79 -2.02 -21.38
C VAL A 384 -8.49 -2.81 -21.36
N ALA A 385 -7.36 -2.18 -21.71
CA ALA A 385 -6.04 -2.78 -21.63
C ALA A 385 -4.92 -1.72 -21.68
N PHE A 386 -3.81 -1.96 -20.98
CA PHE A 386 -2.64 -1.09 -20.97
C PHE A 386 -1.36 -1.86 -20.59
N ASP A 387 -0.20 -1.22 -20.73
CA ASP A 387 1.10 -1.76 -20.32
C ASP A 387 1.94 -0.66 -19.65
N PRO A 388 2.10 -0.70 -18.31
CA PRO A 388 2.81 0.32 -17.57
C PRO A 388 4.33 0.16 -17.57
N ARG A 389 4.89 -0.83 -18.28
CA ARG A 389 6.34 -0.99 -18.37
C ARG A 389 6.96 0.15 -19.19
N PRO A 390 8.12 0.67 -18.77
CA PRO A 390 8.88 1.63 -19.58
C PRO A 390 9.48 0.95 -20.81
N VAL A 391 9.67 1.71 -21.88
CA VAL A 391 10.44 1.27 -23.05
C VAL A 391 11.90 1.07 -22.64
N ALA A 392 12.47 -0.09 -22.96
CA ALA A 392 13.85 -0.45 -22.62
C ALA A 392 14.86 0.62 -23.09
N GLY A 393 15.68 1.11 -22.16
CA GLY A 393 16.67 2.17 -22.42
C GLY A 393 16.10 3.59 -22.61
N GLY A 394 14.78 3.75 -22.43
CA GLY A 394 14.08 5.02 -22.48
C GLY A 394 14.38 5.95 -21.30
N ASN A 395 13.55 6.98 -21.13
CA ASN A 395 13.76 8.01 -20.10
C ASN A 395 13.74 7.47 -18.66
N ALA A 396 12.94 6.44 -18.38
CA ALA A 396 12.94 5.77 -17.08
C ALA A 396 14.32 5.18 -16.68
N PHE A 397 15.20 4.87 -17.63
CA PHE A 397 16.51 4.25 -17.37
C PHE A 397 17.68 5.25 -17.25
N LYS A 398 17.40 6.56 -17.35
CA LYS A 398 18.42 7.62 -17.33
C LYS A 398 18.45 8.28 -15.96
N GLN A 399 19.64 8.65 -15.45
CA GLN A 399 19.82 9.39 -14.19
C GLN A 399 19.12 8.74 -12.97
N VAL A 400 19.18 7.41 -12.85
CA VAL A 400 18.52 6.66 -11.77
C VAL A 400 19.28 6.88 -10.46
N ASP A 401 18.55 7.24 -9.42
CA ASP A 401 19.09 7.49 -8.09
C ASP A 401 19.57 6.18 -7.46
N ALA A 402 20.68 6.25 -6.73
CA ALA A 402 21.07 5.16 -5.85
C ALA A 402 20.07 5.08 -4.69
N VAL A 403 19.53 3.89 -4.46
CA VAL A 403 18.76 3.59 -3.25
C VAL A 403 19.70 3.48 -2.03
N PRO A 404 19.20 3.67 -0.80
CA PRO A 404 19.98 3.45 0.40
C PRO A 404 20.61 2.05 0.41
N ASN A 405 21.88 1.97 0.82
CA ASN A 405 22.64 0.73 0.84
C ASN A 405 22.34 -0.09 2.11
N ASP A 406 21.21 -0.79 2.09
CA ASP A 406 20.77 -1.70 3.16
C ASP A 406 20.19 -3.01 2.59
N SER A 407 19.63 -3.86 3.46
CA SER A 407 19.07 -5.16 3.07
C SER A 407 17.63 -5.09 2.53
N PHE A 408 16.96 -3.96 2.66
CA PHE A 408 15.58 -3.79 2.22
C PHE A 408 15.51 -3.37 0.75
N PHE A 409 16.24 -2.32 0.37
CA PHE A 409 16.20 -1.80 -1.00
C PHE A 409 16.96 -2.70 -1.96
N THR A 410 16.35 -2.98 -3.11
CA THR A 410 16.98 -3.63 -4.26
C THR A 410 17.49 -2.56 -5.21
N PRO A 411 18.82 -2.45 -5.44
CA PRO A 411 19.34 -1.55 -6.46
C PRO A 411 18.85 -1.95 -7.84
N VAL A 412 18.28 -0.99 -8.58
CA VAL A 412 17.82 -1.16 -9.96
C VAL A 412 18.32 -0.02 -10.84
N ASN A 413 18.19 -0.15 -12.16
CA ASN A 413 18.63 0.82 -13.16
C ASN A 413 17.46 1.52 -13.86
N PHE A 414 16.28 1.55 -13.24
CA PHE A 414 15.08 2.24 -13.76
C PHE A 414 14.38 3.05 -12.66
N LYS A 415 13.59 4.05 -13.09
CA LYS A 415 12.58 4.75 -12.28
C LYS A 415 11.21 4.12 -12.49
N GLY A 416 10.29 4.39 -11.58
CA GLY A 416 8.97 3.77 -11.60
C GLY A 416 8.98 2.41 -10.94
N ALA A 417 7.81 1.76 -10.96
CA ALA A 417 7.59 0.47 -10.31
C ALA A 417 8.08 -0.74 -11.12
N PHE A 418 8.31 -0.59 -12.43
CA PHE A 418 8.50 -1.71 -13.35
C PHE A 418 9.79 -1.57 -14.17
N ASP A 419 10.48 -2.70 -14.37
CA ASP A 419 11.48 -2.83 -15.43
C ASP A 419 10.78 -3.03 -16.79
N ALA A 420 11.49 -2.86 -17.89
CA ALA A 420 10.96 -3.08 -19.24
C ALA A 420 10.55 -4.54 -19.50
N ASP A 421 11.16 -5.49 -18.76
CA ASP A 421 10.93 -6.93 -18.91
C ASP A 421 10.30 -7.57 -17.65
N ASP A 422 9.89 -6.79 -16.65
CA ASP A 422 9.27 -7.32 -15.42
C ASP A 422 8.03 -6.52 -14.96
N LEU A 423 6.87 -7.05 -15.35
CA LEU A 423 5.55 -6.68 -14.86
C LEU A 423 5.18 -7.58 -13.67
N TRP A 424 5.78 -7.32 -12.50
CA TRP A 424 5.64 -8.15 -11.30
C TRP A 424 4.20 -8.26 -10.78
N ILE A 425 3.28 -7.37 -11.17
CA ILE A 425 1.83 -7.47 -10.87
C ILE A 425 1.12 -8.58 -11.67
N SER A 426 1.73 -9.07 -12.76
CA SER A 426 1.14 -10.10 -13.62
C SER A 426 0.96 -11.44 -12.89
N GLY A 427 -0.19 -12.09 -13.10
CA GLY A 427 -0.56 -13.39 -12.52
C GLY A 427 -1.26 -13.32 -11.16
N TRP A 428 -1.23 -12.18 -10.46
CA TRP A 428 -1.81 -12.07 -9.13
C TRP A 428 -2.48 -10.73 -8.81
N SER A 429 -2.45 -9.71 -9.65
CA SER A 429 -3.26 -8.49 -9.44
C SER A 429 -4.70 -8.63 -9.93
N TRP A 430 -5.59 -7.72 -9.53
CA TRP A 430 -6.91 -7.52 -10.13
C TRP A 430 -6.78 -7.24 -11.64
N LEU A 431 -5.86 -6.35 -12.02
CA LEU A 431 -5.56 -6.02 -13.41
C LEU A 431 -5.20 -7.26 -14.24
N SER A 432 -4.42 -8.18 -13.66
CA SER A 432 -4.08 -9.43 -14.33
C SER A 432 -5.26 -10.39 -14.40
N ALA A 433 -6.07 -10.49 -13.34
CA ALA A 433 -7.23 -11.38 -13.30
C ALA A 433 -8.30 -10.97 -14.33
N ASP A 434 -8.45 -9.67 -14.56
CA ASP A 434 -9.43 -9.09 -15.49
C ASP A 434 -8.87 -8.85 -16.91
N GLY A 435 -7.63 -9.29 -17.17
CA GLY A 435 -7.03 -9.22 -18.51
C GLY A 435 -6.75 -7.80 -19.00
N ARG A 436 -6.54 -6.85 -18.08
CA ARG A 436 -6.29 -5.43 -18.36
C ARG A 436 -4.81 -5.14 -18.66
N ILE A 437 -3.92 -6.07 -18.35
CA ILE A 437 -2.49 -5.96 -18.59
C ILE A 437 -1.98 -7.21 -19.32
N PRO A 438 -0.85 -7.13 -20.05
CA PRO A 438 -0.27 -8.30 -20.67
C PRO A 438 0.24 -9.32 -19.63
N ALA A 439 0.47 -10.54 -20.10
CA ALA A 439 1.32 -11.48 -19.35
C ALA A 439 2.73 -10.89 -19.25
N ASN A 440 3.45 -11.23 -18.17
CA ASN A 440 4.84 -10.80 -17.98
C ASN A 440 5.72 -11.23 -19.15
#